data_AF-A0AAD9YHG4-F1
#
_entry.id   AF-A0AAD9YHG4-F1
#
_cell.length_a   1.000
_cell.length_b   1.000
_cell.length_c   1.000
_cell.angle_alpha   90.00
_cell.angle_beta   90.00
_cell.angle_gamma   90.00
#
_symmetry.space_group_name_H-M   'P 1'
#
loop_
_entity.id
_entity.type
_entity.pdbx_description
1 polymer ?
#
loop_
_entity_poly.entity_id
_entity_poly.type
_entity_poly.pdbx_seq_one_letter_code
_entity_poly.pdbx_strand_id
1 'polypeptide(L)'
;MAEPRHQGSSFGTFGTREEDWPDVDGDLDTEEGVEAMRHADAALHATIERSMRQRNAQLAHADSIPRALYINAQNKQHQLTDEERQLLLSRGDVVGKALARPESLTTDEMHQVLLWPPPDVVRANIQRATGGQLNTPIELYAQGKDALDRGNFSTMLNDEEVALLARRFHAGDDASFSEVGMSQALSQPGAAQAAELLSSMLGLDFAVFHAALVRQVGQIYPMRQMAPTFPDPGLVQSLPLLGPGVFAPQDQLGQRQQPSEIISAMTALHEQHRLGNITDEEVAARNSEYVAALQSSSQVPSLFSPNGFGSPWPATTPPSNTDRHGSGSWPPTARPQNPITIYANEAGVSGHGVEPGYSVLCEDQKSAYRARSETLRHEAWAQQDTIVAEGPSPFALPGPGPRQEPVRNLAGLASRGERLPMVPARPGIITGLSVFRDEQETEWQEVLRRWEALSEEQRQVYEARAATANAAARATFREGRTL
;
A
#
# COMPACT_ATOMS: atom_id res chain seq x y z
N MET A 1 9.45 -74.34 11.04
CA MET A 1 8.49 -73.49 11.79
C MET A 1 9.19 -72.16 12.00
N ALA A 2 8.64 -71.11 11.38
CA ALA A 2 9.21 -69.77 11.36
C ALA A 2 8.44 -68.89 12.35
N GLU A 3 9.15 -68.18 13.23
CA GLU A 3 8.59 -67.11 14.04
C GLU A 3 8.87 -65.75 13.38
N PRO A 4 7.89 -64.82 13.39
CA PRO A 4 7.99 -63.56 12.66
C PRO A 4 8.70 -62.48 13.49
N ARG A 5 9.65 -61.79 12.86
CA ARG A 5 10.24 -60.56 13.40
C ARG A 5 9.25 -59.41 13.23
N HIS A 6 8.73 -58.90 14.33
CA HIS A 6 8.05 -57.61 14.39
C HIS A 6 9.06 -56.47 14.20
N GLN A 7 9.13 -55.91 13.00
CA GLN A 7 9.63 -54.55 12.78
C GLN A 7 8.51 -53.57 13.15
N GLY A 8 8.54 -53.10 14.40
CA GLY A 8 7.76 -51.94 14.81
C GLY A 8 8.39 -50.69 14.21
N SER A 9 7.75 -50.12 13.19
CA SER A 9 8.06 -48.79 12.68
C SER A 9 7.72 -47.76 13.77
N SER A 10 8.73 -47.42 14.57
CA SER A 10 8.69 -46.31 15.50
C SER A 10 8.92 -45.02 14.72
N PHE A 11 7.86 -44.46 14.14
CA PHE A 11 7.86 -43.04 13.77
C PHE A 11 7.91 -42.23 15.07
N GLY A 12 9.14 -41.99 15.51
CA GLY A 12 9.45 -41.14 16.65
C GLY A 12 8.83 -39.76 16.46
N THR A 13 8.29 -39.25 17.55
CA THR A 13 7.74 -37.91 17.68
C THR A 13 8.88 -36.90 17.53
N PHE A 14 9.18 -36.47 16.30
CA PHE A 14 10.24 -35.49 16.03
C PHE A 14 9.77 -34.06 16.33
N GLY A 15 10.61 -33.31 17.07
CA GLY A 15 10.69 -31.85 16.98
C GLY A 15 9.91 -31.04 18.03
N THR A 16 10.43 -30.95 19.26
CA THR A 16 10.03 -29.90 20.24
C THR A 16 11.13 -28.87 20.55
N ARG A 17 12.30 -28.91 19.87
CA ARG A 17 13.41 -27.99 20.15
C ARG A 17 14.07 -27.49 18.86
N GLU A 18 14.52 -26.23 18.85
CA GLU A 18 15.25 -25.56 17.76
C GLU A 18 16.65 -26.15 17.47
N GLU A 19 17.07 -27.19 18.19
CA GLU A 19 18.42 -27.77 18.12
C GLU A 19 18.54 -28.95 17.13
N ASP A 20 17.47 -29.33 16.42
CA ASP A 20 17.48 -30.45 15.46
C ASP A 20 17.66 -29.98 14.00
N TRP A 21 18.42 -28.92 13.75
CA TRP A 21 18.89 -28.64 12.39
C TRP A 21 20.05 -29.59 12.09
N PRO A 22 19.91 -30.52 11.13
CA PRO A 22 21.02 -31.41 10.80
C PRO A 22 22.19 -30.59 10.23
N ASP A 23 23.42 -30.93 10.63
CA ASP A 23 24.63 -30.35 10.03
C ASP A 23 24.68 -30.74 8.55
N VAL A 24 24.48 -29.77 7.65
CA VAL A 24 24.43 -29.97 6.19
C VAL A 24 25.83 -29.94 5.56
N ASP A 25 26.89 -30.13 6.36
CA ASP A 25 28.28 -30.10 5.87
C ASP A 25 28.74 -31.45 5.26
N GLY A 26 27.82 -32.43 5.15
CA GLY A 26 28.07 -33.74 4.52
C GLY A 26 28.02 -33.69 2.98
N ASP A 27 28.72 -34.64 2.34
CA ASP A 27 28.71 -34.80 0.87
C ASP A 27 27.30 -35.12 0.36
N LEU A 28 26.71 -34.17 -0.38
CA LEU A 28 25.34 -34.23 -0.90
C LEU A 28 25.11 -35.38 -1.89
N ASP A 29 26.18 -35.93 -2.46
CA ASP A 29 26.11 -37.05 -3.40
C ASP A 29 26.00 -38.41 -2.70
N THR A 30 26.08 -38.43 -1.36
CA THR A 30 25.88 -39.64 -0.56
C THR A 30 24.41 -39.84 -0.18
N GLU A 31 24.01 -41.09 0.02
CA GLU A 31 22.67 -41.43 0.51
C GLU A 31 22.36 -40.74 1.85
N GLU A 32 23.39 -40.59 2.70
CA GLU A 32 23.34 -39.85 3.97
C GLU A 32 23.11 -38.35 3.76
N GLY A 33 23.75 -37.71 2.78
CA GLY A 33 23.51 -36.31 2.41
C GLY A 33 22.10 -36.06 1.87
N VAL A 34 21.57 -36.98 1.05
CA VAL A 34 20.18 -36.91 0.55
C VAL A 34 19.17 -37.03 1.69
N GLU A 35 19.42 -37.92 2.64
CA GLU A 35 18.55 -38.09 3.82
C GLU A 35 18.63 -36.89 4.76
N ALA A 36 19.83 -36.33 5.00
CA ALA A 36 20.01 -35.09 5.77
C ALA A 36 19.26 -33.91 5.15
N MET A 37 19.27 -33.79 3.81
CA MET A 37 18.51 -32.75 3.10
C MET A 37 16.99 -32.93 3.25
N ARG A 38 16.48 -34.17 3.20
CA ARG A 38 15.05 -34.44 3.48
C ARG A 38 14.67 -34.10 4.91
N HIS A 39 15.55 -34.37 5.87
CA HIS A 39 15.36 -34.00 7.26
C HIS A 39 15.34 -32.48 7.46
N ALA A 40 16.26 -31.75 6.83
CA ALA A 40 16.29 -30.29 6.87
C ALA A 40 15.02 -29.66 6.26
N ASP A 41 14.56 -30.20 5.12
CA ASP A 41 13.32 -29.76 4.48
C ASP A 41 12.09 -30.02 5.35
N ALA A 42 12.00 -31.21 5.96
CA ALA A 42 10.93 -31.54 6.91
C ALA A 42 10.95 -30.63 8.15
N ALA A 43 12.13 -30.31 8.68
CA ALA A 43 12.29 -29.39 9.81
C ALA A 43 11.88 -27.95 9.46
N LEU A 44 12.24 -27.49 8.25
CA LEU A 44 11.80 -26.19 7.73
C LEU A 44 10.27 -26.15 7.60
N HIS A 45 9.67 -27.17 6.99
CA HIS A 45 8.22 -27.27 6.84
C HIS A 45 7.50 -27.29 8.19
N ALA A 46 7.99 -28.06 9.16
CA ALA A 46 7.43 -28.11 10.51
C ALA A 46 7.54 -26.74 11.22
N THR A 47 8.63 -26.00 11.01
CA THR A 47 8.82 -24.65 11.57
C THR A 47 7.84 -23.65 10.96
N ILE A 48 7.68 -23.68 9.63
CA ILE A 48 6.69 -22.87 8.91
C ILE A 48 5.28 -23.18 9.42
N GLU A 49 4.91 -24.46 9.52
CA GLU A 49 3.58 -24.87 9.96
C GLU A 49 3.30 -24.45 11.42
N ARG A 50 4.30 -24.58 12.30
CA ARG A 50 4.20 -24.10 13.69
C ARG A 50 3.99 -22.59 13.75
N SER A 51 4.74 -21.82 12.96
CA SER A 51 4.55 -20.37 12.85
C SER A 51 3.16 -20.00 12.33
N MET A 52 2.62 -20.74 11.36
CA MET A 52 1.27 -20.50 10.86
C MET A 52 0.21 -20.83 11.91
N ARG A 53 0.34 -21.97 12.61
CA ARG A 53 -0.58 -22.35 13.69
C ARG A 53 -0.57 -21.33 14.84
N GLN A 54 0.61 -20.82 15.21
CA GLN A 54 0.74 -19.80 16.23
C GLN A 54 0.06 -18.48 15.82
N ARG A 55 0.25 -18.01 14.58
CA ARG A 55 -0.48 -16.84 14.06
C ARG A 55 -1.99 -17.06 14.04
N ASN A 56 -2.45 -18.23 13.59
CA ASN A 56 -3.88 -18.53 13.53
C ASN A 56 -4.52 -18.60 14.92
N ALA A 57 -3.81 -19.16 15.91
CA ALA A 57 -4.26 -19.17 17.30
C ALA A 57 -4.32 -17.74 17.89
N GLN A 58 -3.34 -16.89 17.58
CA GLN A 58 -3.34 -15.48 17.98
C GLN A 58 -4.50 -14.70 17.34
N LEU A 59 -4.79 -14.93 16.05
CA LEU A 59 -5.90 -14.29 15.34
C LEU A 59 -7.26 -14.68 15.95
N ALA A 60 -7.46 -15.96 16.28
CA ALA A 60 -8.70 -16.42 16.91
C ALA A 60 -8.99 -15.76 18.27
N HIS A 61 -7.95 -15.33 19.00
CA HIS A 61 -8.10 -14.60 20.26
C HIS A 61 -8.27 -13.08 20.03
N ALA A 62 -7.64 -12.51 19.01
CA ALA A 62 -7.80 -11.10 18.66
C ALA A 62 -9.23 -10.73 18.25
N ASP A 63 -9.96 -11.66 17.61
CA ASP A 63 -11.37 -11.49 17.22
C ASP A 63 -12.34 -11.54 18.41
N SER A 64 -11.89 -12.04 19.56
CA SER A 64 -12.72 -12.09 20.78
C SER A 64 -12.81 -10.74 21.51
N ILE A 65 -11.91 -9.79 21.20
CA ILE A 65 -11.84 -8.50 21.87
C ILE A 65 -12.73 -7.50 21.12
N PRO A 66 -13.77 -6.92 21.77
CA PRO A 66 -14.66 -5.97 21.10
C PRO A 66 -13.91 -4.75 20.58
N ARG A 67 -14.19 -4.32 19.33
CA ARG A 67 -13.56 -3.13 18.72
C ARG A 67 -13.70 -1.86 19.58
N ALA A 68 -14.81 -1.72 20.30
CA ALA A 68 -15.04 -0.61 21.22
C ALA A 68 -13.98 -0.53 22.33
N LEU A 69 -13.45 -1.66 22.79
CA LEU A 69 -12.41 -1.68 23.80
C LEU A 69 -11.08 -1.13 23.28
N TYR A 70 -10.70 -1.41 22.03
CA TYR A 70 -9.51 -0.81 21.43
C TYR A 70 -9.63 0.72 21.35
N ILE A 71 -10.81 1.23 20.97
CA ILE A 71 -11.09 2.67 20.91
C ILE A 71 -11.08 3.29 22.31
N ASN A 72 -11.63 2.61 23.31
CA ASN A 72 -11.59 3.06 24.69
C ASN A 72 -10.17 3.10 25.24
N ALA A 73 -9.36 2.08 24.95
CA ALA A 73 -7.97 2.00 25.38
C ALA A 73 -7.13 3.17 24.83
N GLN A 74 -7.35 3.53 23.57
CA GLN A 74 -6.71 4.68 22.94
C GLN A 74 -7.12 6.01 23.60
N ASN A 75 -8.42 6.25 23.78
CA ASN A 75 -8.93 7.56 24.18
C ASN A 75 -8.94 7.78 25.71
N LYS A 76 -9.03 6.69 26.48
CA LYS A 76 -9.34 6.68 27.91
C LYS A 76 -8.49 5.67 28.66
N GLN A 77 -7.19 5.65 28.35
CA GLN A 77 -6.26 4.68 28.92
C GLN A 77 -6.30 4.61 30.46
N HIS A 78 -6.47 5.75 31.14
CA HIS A 78 -6.53 5.81 32.61
C HIS A 78 -7.86 5.31 33.20
N GLN A 79 -8.90 5.10 32.38
CA GLN A 79 -10.25 4.67 32.82
C GLN A 79 -10.51 3.18 32.58
N LEU A 80 -9.58 2.46 31.93
CA LEU A 80 -9.75 1.02 31.71
C LEU A 80 -9.75 0.24 33.03
N THR A 81 -10.70 -0.67 33.20
CA THR A 81 -10.76 -1.58 34.35
C THR A 81 -9.67 -2.65 34.27
N ASP A 82 -9.42 -3.36 35.38
CA ASP A 82 -8.43 -4.44 35.39
C ASP A 82 -8.86 -5.59 34.47
N GLU A 83 -10.16 -5.90 34.38
CA GLU A 83 -10.69 -6.92 33.48
C GLU A 83 -10.49 -6.53 32.01
N GLU A 84 -10.73 -5.27 31.67
CA GLU A 84 -10.49 -4.72 30.32
C GLU A 84 -9.00 -4.80 29.95
N ARG A 85 -8.11 -4.46 30.88
CA ARG A 85 -6.65 -4.61 30.68
C ARG A 85 -6.25 -6.06 30.51
N GLN A 86 -6.79 -6.97 31.32
CA GLN A 86 -6.51 -8.41 31.18
C GLN A 86 -7.02 -8.95 29.85
N LEU A 87 -8.16 -8.48 29.36
CA LEU A 87 -8.69 -8.86 28.05
C LEU A 87 -7.82 -8.35 26.89
N LEU A 88 -7.28 -7.13 26.99
CA LEU A 88 -6.29 -6.64 26.02
C LEU A 88 -4.98 -7.42 26.07
N LEU A 89 -4.51 -7.77 27.28
CA LEU A 89 -3.31 -8.60 27.47
C LEU A 89 -3.50 -10.04 26.98
N SER A 90 -4.71 -10.60 27.05
CA SER A 90 -4.99 -11.97 26.58
C SER A 90 -4.82 -12.14 25.07
N ARG A 91 -4.70 -11.04 24.32
CA ARG A 91 -4.28 -11.04 22.91
C ARG A 91 -2.87 -11.63 22.74
N GLY A 92 -1.99 -11.46 23.72
CA GLY A 92 -0.67 -12.09 23.76
C GLY A 92 0.39 -11.50 22.81
N ASP A 93 0.18 -10.28 22.31
CA ASP A 93 1.13 -9.57 21.46
C ASP A 93 1.44 -8.15 22.00
N VAL A 94 2.39 -7.46 21.34
CA VAL A 94 2.81 -6.11 21.73
C VAL A 94 1.70 -5.07 21.54
N VAL A 95 0.75 -5.30 20.64
CA VAL A 95 -0.41 -4.41 20.42
C VAL A 95 -1.33 -4.46 21.63
N GLY A 96 -1.68 -5.67 22.11
CA GLY A 96 -2.45 -5.87 23.33
C GLY A 96 -1.77 -5.26 24.55
N LYS A 97 -0.46 -5.47 24.68
CA LYS A 97 0.36 -4.87 25.75
C LYS A 97 0.35 -3.35 25.70
N ALA A 98 0.54 -2.75 24.51
CA ALA A 98 0.55 -1.30 24.32
C ALA A 98 -0.80 -0.67 24.67
N LEU A 99 -1.91 -1.31 24.30
CA LEU A 99 -3.25 -0.85 24.63
C LEU A 99 -3.63 -1.11 26.09
N ALA A 100 -3.05 -2.10 26.75
CA ALA A 100 -3.35 -2.40 28.15
C ALA A 100 -2.52 -1.57 29.13
N ARG A 101 -1.21 -1.38 28.86
CA ARG A 101 -0.22 -0.76 29.75
C ARG A 101 0.93 -0.16 28.94
N PRO A 102 0.74 0.97 28.25
CA PRO A 102 1.74 1.54 27.34
C PRO A 102 3.05 1.89 28.06
N GLU A 103 2.98 2.31 29.33
CA GLU A 103 4.14 2.59 30.17
C GLU A 103 5.01 1.36 30.51
N SER A 104 4.49 0.14 30.28
CA SER A 104 5.23 -1.11 30.50
C SER A 104 6.00 -1.60 29.27
N LEU A 105 5.92 -0.88 28.16
CA LEU A 105 6.62 -1.23 26.93
C LEU A 105 8.12 -0.94 27.05
N THR A 106 8.91 -1.88 26.55
CA THR A 106 10.32 -1.65 26.26
C THR A 106 10.47 -0.78 25.00
N THR A 107 11.65 -0.20 24.79
CA THR A 107 11.94 0.60 23.59
C THR A 107 11.77 -0.21 22.31
N ASP A 108 12.18 -1.47 22.30
CA ASP A 108 12.01 -2.37 21.14
C ASP A 108 10.53 -2.64 20.84
N GLU A 109 9.72 -2.93 21.86
CA GLU A 109 8.28 -3.15 21.69
C GLU A 109 7.58 -1.87 21.20
N MET A 110 7.98 -0.70 21.70
CA MET A 110 7.46 0.59 21.24
C MET A 110 7.77 0.81 19.75
N HIS A 111 9.00 0.53 19.32
CA HIS A 111 9.39 0.59 17.90
C HIS A 111 8.56 -0.38 17.06
N GLN A 112 8.35 -1.60 17.54
CA GLN A 112 7.53 -2.59 16.85
C GLN A 112 6.08 -2.12 16.64
N VAL A 113 5.46 -1.50 17.66
CA VAL A 113 4.08 -0.98 17.56
C VAL A 113 3.99 0.23 16.63
N LEU A 114 5.01 1.10 16.63
CA LEU A 114 5.09 2.27 15.74
C LEU A 114 5.50 1.91 14.31
N LEU A 115 5.82 0.63 14.04
CA LEU A 115 6.37 0.14 12.78
C LEU A 115 7.65 0.89 12.43
N TRP A 116 8.53 1.07 13.41
CA TRP A 116 9.88 1.59 13.23
C TRP A 116 10.88 0.42 13.21
N PRO A 117 12.04 0.58 12.56
CA PRO A 117 13.14 -0.36 12.70
C PRO A 117 13.60 -0.48 14.17
N PRO A 118 14.44 -1.48 14.50
CA PRO A 118 15.05 -1.60 15.81
C PRO A 118 15.76 -0.31 16.27
N PRO A 119 15.81 0.01 17.58
CA PRO A 119 16.28 1.29 18.08
C PRO A 119 17.71 1.67 17.69
N ASP A 120 18.61 0.70 17.60
CA ASP A 120 19.98 0.86 17.13
C ASP A 120 20.04 1.19 15.63
N VAL A 121 19.23 0.51 14.81
CA VAL A 121 19.10 0.78 13.37
C VAL A 121 18.52 2.18 13.12
N VAL A 122 17.47 2.55 13.85
CA VAL A 122 16.86 3.88 13.76
C VAL A 122 17.86 4.97 14.13
N ARG A 123 18.59 4.79 15.25
CA ARG A 123 19.65 5.72 15.65
C ARG A 123 20.70 5.88 14.57
N ALA A 124 21.20 4.78 14.01
CA ALA A 124 22.20 4.81 12.95
C ALA A 124 21.68 5.52 11.69
N ASN A 125 20.43 5.30 11.31
CA ASN A 125 19.81 5.97 10.17
C ASN A 125 19.66 7.48 10.40
N ILE A 126 19.23 7.91 11.60
CA ILE A 126 19.10 9.32 11.96
C ILE A 126 20.48 10.00 12.00
N GLN A 127 21.48 9.37 12.62
CA GLN A 127 22.84 9.90 12.64
C GLN A 127 23.40 10.05 11.23
N ARG A 128 23.15 9.09 10.35
CA ARG A 128 23.56 9.19 8.94
C ARG A 128 22.89 10.38 8.25
N ALA A 129 21.56 10.49 8.33
CA ALA A 129 20.78 11.53 7.64
C ALA A 129 21.03 12.95 8.17
N THR A 130 21.43 13.08 9.43
CA THR A 130 21.64 14.38 10.11
C THR A 130 23.12 14.73 10.26
N GLY A 131 24.04 13.92 9.72
CA GLY A 131 25.48 14.09 9.94
C GLY A 131 25.89 14.00 11.42
N GLY A 132 25.14 13.24 12.22
CA GLY A 132 25.36 13.03 13.65
C GLY A 132 24.84 14.14 14.57
N GLN A 133 24.11 15.12 14.02
CA GLN A 133 23.55 16.21 14.83
C GLN A 133 22.43 15.73 15.76
N LEU A 134 21.61 14.78 15.29
CA LEU A 134 20.52 14.19 16.07
C LEU A 134 20.75 12.70 16.26
N ASN A 135 20.17 12.14 17.33
CA ASN A 135 20.38 10.76 17.73
C ASN A 135 19.07 10.00 17.99
N THR A 136 17.93 10.69 18.09
CA THR A 136 16.66 10.08 18.46
C THR A 136 15.53 10.43 17.49
N PRO A 137 14.51 9.56 17.35
CA PRO A 137 13.32 9.85 16.56
C PRO A 137 12.60 11.13 16.98
N ILE A 138 12.52 11.35 18.29
CA ILE A 138 11.80 12.49 18.89
C ILE A 138 12.48 13.81 18.51
N GLU A 139 13.83 13.85 18.50
CA GLU A 139 14.58 15.04 18.07
C GLU A 139 14.32 15.38 16.60
N LEU A 140 14.44 14.40 15.70
CA LEU A 140 14.22 14.62 14.27
C LEU A 140 12.76 15.01 14.00
N TYR A 141 11.84 14.38 14.72
CA TYR A 141 10.43 14.70 14.67
C TYR A 141 10.14 16.14 15.15
N ALA A 142 10.73 16.56 16.28
CA ALA A 142 10.58 17.91 16.81
C ALA A 142 11.13 18.97 15.86
N GLN A 143 12.27 18.70 15.21
CA GLN A 143 12.81 19.56 14.15
C GLN A 143 11.83 19.66 12.96
N GLY A 144 11.25 18.53 12.53
CA GLY A 144 10.25 18.54 11.47
C GLY A 144 8.97 19.28 11.84
N LYS A 145 8.53 19.19 13.09
CA LYS A 145 7.40 19.96 13.61
C LYS A 145 7.69 21.46 13.62
N ASP A 146 8.82 21.89 14.17
CA ASP A 146 9.23 23.30 14.17
C ASP A 146 9.35 23.85 12.73
N ALA A 147 9.87 23.04 11.80
CA ALA A 147 9.93 23.39 10.39
C ALA A 147 8.54 23.54 9.74
N LEU A 148 7.59 22.66 10.10
CA LEU A 148 6.20 22.72 9.63
C LEU A 148 5.48 23.94 10.18
N ASP A 149 5.57 24.19 11.49
CA ASP A 149 4.93 25.31 12.18
C ASP A 149 5.41 26.67 11.64
N ARG A 150 6.67 26.74 11.18
CA ARG A 150 7.25 27.93 10.54
C ARG A 150 6.98 28.06 9.04
N GLY A 151 6.29 27.08 8.43
CA GLY A 151 6.06 27.04 6.98
C GLY A 151 7.33 26.83 6.14
N ASN A 152 8.41 26.34 6.77
CA ASN A 152 9.76 26.25 6.20
C ASN A 152 10.25 24.79 6.14
N PHE A 153 9.32 23.83 6.02
CA PHE A 153 9.63 22.40 5.98
C PHE A 153 10.66 22.03 4.90
N SER A 154 10.63 22.73 3.76
CA SER A 154 11.55 22.52 2.63
C SER A 154 12.98 22.99 2.88
N THR A 155 13.17 23.99 3.73
CA THR A 155 14.46 24.67 3.92
C THR A 155 15.17 24.25 5.21
N MET A 156 14.42 23.84 6.24
CA MET A 156 14.96 23.44 7.54
C MET A 156 15.28 21.95 7.66
N LEU A 157 14.77 21.13 6.74
CA LEU A 157 15.07 19.70 6.66
C LEU A 157 15.74 19.39 5.32
N ASN A 158 16.82 18.63 5.36
CA ASN A 158 17.48 18.11 4.17
C ASN A 158 16.66 16.94 3.55
N ASP A 159 17.00 16.55 2.32
CA ASP A 159 16.23 15.53 1.59
C ASP A 159 16.31 14.14 2.24
N GLU A 160 17.42 13.79 2.89
CA GLU A 160 17.57 12.52 3.62
C GLU A 160 16.70 12.49 4.87
N GLU A 161 16.68 13.58 5.64
CA GLU A 161 15.81 13.74 6.83
C GLU A 161 14.34 13.62 6.46
N VAL A 162 13.91 14.24 5.36
CA VAL A 162 12.54 14.16 4.83
C VAL A 162 12.22 12.75 4.39
N ALA A 163 13.11 12.11 3.62
CA ALA A 163 12.91 10.73 3.18
C ALA A 163 12.81 9.78 4.38
N LEU A 164 13.60 10.01 5.42
CA LEU A 164 13.60 9.23 6.64
C LEU A 164 12.29 9.40 7.43
N LEU A 165 11.80 10.64 7.59
CA LEU A 165 10.49 10.90 8.19
C LEU A 165 9.36 10.24 7.39
N ALA A 166 9.33 10.44 6.07
CA ALA A 166 8.30 9.89 5.19
C ALA A 166 8.24 8.35 5.22
N ARG A 167 9.39 7.69 5.41
CA ARG A 167 9.51 6.23 5.50
C ARG A 167 9.54 5.71 6.94
N ARG A 168 9.08 6.49 7.92
CA ARG A 168 9.01 6.11 9.34
C ARG A 168 10.34 5.54 9.85
N PHE A 169 11.44 6.24 9.56
CA PHE A 169 12.81 5.93 9.96
C PHE A 169 13.48 4.71 9.30
N HIS A 170 12.86 4.12 8.27
CA HIS A 170 13.52 3.13 7.43
C HIS A 170 14.47 3.80 6.43
N ALA A 171 15.63 3.18 6.20
CA ALA A 171 16.56 3.64 5.19
C ALA A 171 15.97 3.50 3.77
N GLY A 172 16.49 4.27 2.82
CA GLY A 172 16.00 4.26 1.43
C GLY A 172 16.14 2.90 0.75
N ASP A 173 17.21 2.18 1.09
CA ASP A 173 17.59 0.85 0.61
C ASP A 173 17.11 -0.30 1.51
N ASP A 174 16.32 -0.01 2.54
CA ASP A 174 15.81 -1.02 3.46
C ASP A 174 14.82 -1.96 2.75
N ALA A 175 15.25 -3.20 2.51
CA ALA A 175 14.45 -4.23 1.86
C ALA A 175 13.28 -4.72 2.72
N SER A 176 13.30 -4.47 4.03
CA SER A 176 12.20 -4.81 4.94
C SER A 176 11.06 -3.80 4.88
N PHE A 177 11.33 -2.58 4.38
CA PHE A 177 10.32 -1.55 4.24
C PHE A 177 9.35 -1.86 3.09
N SER A 178 8.06 -1.97 3.44
CA SER A 178 6.98 -2.11 2.47
C SER A 178 5.81 -1.24 2.90
N GLU A 179 5.43 -0.28 2.06
CA GLU A 179 4.26 0.57 2.32
C GLU A 179 2.97 -0.27 2.42
N VAL A 180 2.85 -1.27 1.55
CA VAL A 180 1.76 -2.26 1.60
C VAL A 180 1.84 -3.09 2.88
N GLY A 181 3.03 -3.53 3.27
CA GLY A 181 3.26 -4.26 4.53
C GLY A 181 2.85 -3.46 5.77
N MET A 182 3.17 -2.16 5.80
CA MET A 182 2.74 -1.28 6.90
C MET A 182 1.23 -1.10 6.94
N SER A 183 0.58 -0.88 5.79
CA SER A 183 -0.88 -0.78 5.71
C SER A 183 -1.55 -2.06 6.21
N GLN A 184 -1.01 -3.22 5.82
CA GLN A 184 -1.49 -4.51 6.30
C GLN A 184 -1.26 -4.69 7.81
N ALA A 185 -0.11 -4.28 8.34
CA ALA A 185 0.18 -4.34 9.77
C ALA A 185 -0.77 -3.47 10.59
N LEU A 186 -1.05 -2.24 10.14
CA LEU A 186 -2.01 -1.32 10.80
C LEU A 186 -3.47 -1.78 10.66
N SER A 187 -3.76 -2.60 9.66
CA SER A 187 -5.10 -3.18 9.46
C SER A 187 -5.42 -4.28 10.48
N GLN A 188 -4.43 -4.78 11.24
CA GLN A 188 -4.69 -5.71 12.33
C GLN A 188 -5.56 -5.03 13.41
N PRO A 189 -6.51 -5.76 14.04
CA PRO A 189 -7.37 -5.18 15.08
C PRO A 189 -6.54 -4.49 16.17
N GLY A 190 -6.86 -3.26 16.56
CA GLY A 190 -6.15 -2.54 17.61
C GLY A 190 -4.77 -1.98 17.23
N ALA A 191 -4.15 -2.40 16.13
CA ALA A 191 -2.79 -1.96 15.78
C ALA A 191 -2.73 -0.45 15.48
N ALA A 192 -3.68 0.06 14.70
CA ALA A 192 -3.80 1.51 14.45
C ALA A 192 -4.04 2.30 15.75
N GLN A 193 -4.91 1.80 16.64
CA GLN A 193 -5.21 2.43 17.93
C GLN A 193 -3.97 2.46 18.84
N ALA A 194 -3.18 1.38 18.86
CA ALA A 194 -1.96 1.28 19.63
C ALA A 194 -0.88 2.25 19.11
N ALA A 195 -0.69 2.29 17.78
CA ALA A 195 0.25 3.20 17.15
C ALA A 195 -0.14 4.67 17.39
N GLU A 196 -1.42 5.01 17.31
CA GLU A 196 -1.92 6.36 17.57
C GLU A 196 -1.80 6.76 19.05
N LEU A 197 -2.11 5.85 19.98
CA LEU A 197 -1.91 6.05 21.42
C LEU A 197 -0.44 6.37 21.73
N LEU A 198 0.48 5.53 21.24
CA LEU A 198 1.91 5.75 21.47
C LEU A 198 2.43 7.01 20.79
N SER A 199 1.94 7.31 19.58
CA SER A 199 2.27 8.55 18.87
C SER A 199 1.87 9.77 19.70
N SER A 200 0.64 9.77 20.25
CA SER A 200 0.15 10.84 21.11
C SER A 200 0.98 10.99 22.39
N MET A 201 1.31 9.86 23.05
CA MET A 201 2.15 9.87 24.26
C MET A 201 3.55 10.44 24.01
N LEU A 202 4.10 10.21 22.82
CA LEU A 202 5.41 10.72 22.40
C LEU A 202 5.34 12.14 21.80
N GLY A 203 4.15 12.74 21.68
CA GLY A 203 3.97 14.05 21.07
C GLY A 203 4.20 14.07 19.56
N LEU A 204 4.04 12.92 18.89
CA LEU A 204 4.14 12.78 17.44
C LEU A 204 2.81 13.19 16.80
N ASP A 205 2.85 14.24 16.00
CA ASP A 205 1.76 14.75 15.17
C ASP A 205 1.83 14.11 13.76
N PHE A 206 0.70 13.56 13.31
CA PHE A 206 0.61 12.91 12.01
C PHE A 206 0.89 13.88 10.84
N ALA A 207 0.70 15.19 11.05
CA ALA A 207 0.93 16.21 10.04
C ALA A 207 2.40 16.26 9.56
N VAL A 208 3.38 16.00 10.42
CA VAL A 208 4.81 16.02 10.05
C VAL A 208 5.15 14.86 9.12
N PHE A 209 4.65 13.65 9.42
CA PHE A 209 4.83 12.49 8.54
C PHE A 209 4.14 12.70 7.19
N HIS A 210 2.95 13.26 7.19
CA HIS A 210 2.22 13.57 5.96
C HIS A 210 2.95 14.62 5.11
N ALA A 211 3.42 15.71 5.72
CA ALA A 211 4.21 16.74 5.03
C ALA A 211 5.49 16.16 4.41
N ALA A 212 6.19 15.29 5.14
CA ALA A 212 7.36 14.59 4.64
C ALA A 212 7.03 13.70 3.44
N LEU A 213 5.95 12.92 3.52
CA LEU A 213 5.49 12.05 2.43
C LEU A 213 5.11 12.84 1.19
N VAL A 214 4.32 13.91 1.34
CA VAL A 214 3.92 14.78 0.22
C VAL A 214 5.13 15.42 -0.44
N ARG A 215 6.11 15.90 0.34
CA ARG A 215 7.37 16.44 -0.21
C ARG A 215 8.15 15.37 -0.95
N GLN A 216 8.32 14.17 -0.37
CA GLN A 216 9.08 13.09 -1.00
C GLN A 216 8.43 12.65 -2.32
N VAL A 217 7.11 12.45 -2.34
CA VAL A 217 6.37 12.11 -3.55
C VAL A 217 6.45 13.25 -4.58
N GLY A 218 6.32 14.50 -4.12
CA GLY A 218 6.43 15.70 -4.93
C GLY A 218 7.81 15.88 -5.60
N GLN A 219 8.89 15.32 -5.04
CA GLN A 219 10.20 15.30 -5.68
C GLN A 219 10.34 14.22 -6.76
N ILE A 220 9.58 13.11 -6.66
CA ILE A 220 9.62 12.01 -7.63
C ILE A 220 8.94 12.40 -8.96
N TYR A 221 7.88 13.21 -8.91
CA TYR A 221 7.10 13.59 -10.09
C TYR A 221 7.77 14.58 -11.08
N PRO A 222 8.53 15.61 -10.70
CA PRO A 222 9.16 16.52 -11.66
C PRO A 222 10.26 15.83 -12.49
N MET A 223 10.95 14.82 -11.95
CA MET A 223 11.93 14.04 -12.74
C MET A 223 11.27 13.21 -13.84
N ARG A 224 10.00 12.83 -13.67
CA ARG A 224 9.26 12.05 -14.66
C ARG A 224 8.78 12.87 -15.86
N GLN A 225 8.81 14.20 -15.77
CA GLN A 225 8.42 15.11 -16.85
C GLN A 225 9.60 15.58 -17.72
N MET A 226 10.84 15.16 -17.43
CA MET A 226 12.03 15.49 -18.25
C MET A 226 12.57 14.28 -19.03
N ALA A 227 11.68 13.42 -19.55
CA ALA A 227 12.03 12.52 -20.64
C ALA A 227 12.00 13.30 -21.98
N PRO A 228 12.97 13.09 -22.90
CA PRO A 228 13.21 14.00 -24.01
C PRO A 228 12.05 13.98 -25.01
N THR A 229 11.52 15.17 -25.27
CA THR A 229 10.65 15.48 -26.40
C THR A 229 11.34 15.06 -27.70
N PHE A 230 10.69 14.15 -28.44
CA PHE A 230 10.96 13.95 -29.85
C PHE A 230 10.73 15.27 -30.62
N PRO A 231 11.49 15.55 -31.69
CA PRO A 231 11.39 16.81 -32.41
C PRO A 231 10.09 16.86 -33.24
N ASP A 232 9.38 17.97 -33.08
CA ASP A 232 8.16 18.32 -33.81
C ASP A 232 8.50 18.93 -35.18
N PRO A 233 7.75 18.65 -36.26
CA PRO A 233 7.86 19.40 -37.50
C PRO A 233 6.71 20.39 -37.69
N GLY A 234 7.02 21.68 -37.59
CA GLY A 234 6.65 22.66 -38.63
C GLY A 234 5.34 23.47 -38.52
N LEU A 235 5.54 24.77 -38.25
CA LEU A 235 5.19 25.92 -39.12
C LEU A 235 3.76 26.55 -39.15
N VAL A 236 3.78 27.87 -38.89
CA VAL A 236 3.00 29.04 -39.40
C VAL A 236 1.58 29.36 -38.90
N GLN A 237 1.39 30.51 -38.23
CA GLN A 237 0.83 31.78 -38.78
C GLN A 237 0.41 32.77 -37.67
N SER A 238 0.39 34.05 -38.03
CA SER A 238 0.49 35.24 -37.19
C SER A 238 -0.75 36.17 -37.22
N LEU A 239 -1.04 36.83 -36.07
CA LEU A 239 -1.66 38.17 -35.83
C LEU A 239 -3.15 38.40 -36.25
N PRO A 240 -3.91 39.43 -35.71
CA PRO A 240 -3.44 40.72 -35.15
C PRO A 240 -4.14 41.32 -33.88
N LEU A 241 -3.54 42.45 -33.46
CA LEU A 241 -3.88 43.44 -32.41
C LEU A 241 -5.17 44.26 -32.66
N LEU A 242 -5.86 44.70 -31.60
CA LEU A 242 -6.79 45.85 -31.64
C LEU A 242 -6.94 46.60 -30.28
N GLY A 243 -6.52 47.88 -30.31
CA GLY A 243 -6.99 49.13 -29.67
C GLY A 243 -7.49 49.25 -28.20
N PRO A 244 -7.19 50.37 -27.51
CA PRO A 244 -7.61 50.65 -26.12
C PRO A 244 -8.86 51.54 -26.02
N GLY A 245 -9.74 51.24 -25.05
CA GLY A 245 -10.91 52.04 -24.70
C GLY A 245 -10.89 52.52 -23.24
N VAL A 246 -11.18 53.80 -23.06
CA VAL A 246 -11.19 54.61 -21.82
C VAL A 246 -12.48 54.37 -21.02
N PHE A 247 -12.41 54.32 -19.68
CA PHE A 247 -13.56 54.58 -18.79
C PHE A 247 -13.20 55.40 -17.55
N ALA A 248 -14.13 56.30 -17.21
CA ALA A 248 -14.19 57.20 -16.05
C ALA A 248 -14.79 56.49 -14.80
N PRO A 249 -14.77 57.12 -13.60
CA PRO A 249 -14.77 56.40 -12.32
C PRO A 249 -16.18 56.13 -11.77
N GLN A 250 -16.34 55.01 -11.06
CA GLN A 250 -17.56 54.66 -10.33
C GLN A 250 -17.23 54.37 -8.86
N ASP A 251 -18.06 54.95 -8.00
CA ASP A 251 -17.95 55.08 -6.55
C ASP A 251 -17.90 53.79 -5.74
N GLN A 252 -17.34 53.96 -4.53
CA GLN A 252 -17.07 53.00 -3.46
C GLN A 252 -18.35 52.35 -2.90
N LEU A 253 -18.64 51.11 -3.29
CA LEU A 253 -19.49 50.18 -2.52
C LEU A 253 -19.23 48.75 -3.00
N GLY A 254 -18.15 48.16 -2.47
CA GLY A 254 -17.74 46.81 -2.85
C GLY A 254 -16.27 46.54 -2.56
N GLN A 255 -15.77 46.85 -1.36
CA GLN A 255 -14.51 46.24 -0.93
C GLN A 255 -14.79 44.75 -0.66
N ARG A 256 -14.48 43.92 -1.66
CA ARG A 256 -14.37 42.46 -1.48
C ARG A 256 -13.29 42.21 -0.43
N GLN A 257 -13.69 41.71 0.73
CA GLN A 257 -12.74 41.20 1.72
C GLN A 257 -11.90 40.11 1.06
N GLN A 258 -10.58 40.19 1.22
CA GLN A 258 -9.69 39.16 0.70
C GLN A 258 -9.91 37.86 1.48
N PRO A 259 -9.84 36.68 0.84
CA PRO A 259 -10.04 35.40 1.53
C PRO A 259 -9.14 35.22 2.78
N SER A 260 -7.94 35.80 2.76
CA SER A 260 -7.01 35.81 3.90
C SER A 260 -7.53 36.62 5.10
N GLU A 261 -8.26 37.70 4.87
CA GLU A 261 -8.89 38.53 5.92
C GLU A 261 -10.06 37.79 6.56
N ILE A 262 -10.84 37.06 5.75
CA ILE A 262 -11.96 36.23 6.23
C ILE A 262 -11.44 35.07 7.10
N ILE A 263 -10.37 34.40 6.68
CA ILE A 263 -9.74 33.32 7.46
C ILE A 263 -9.16 33.86 8.78
N SER A 264 -8.54 35.03 8.75
CA SER A 264 -8.02 35.69 9.95
C SER A 264 -9.15 36.07 10.93
N ALA A 265 -10.28 36.53 10.42
CA ALA A 265 -11.45 36.87 11.22
C ALA A 265 -12.12 35.64 11.85
N MET A 266 -12.23 34.52 11.11
CA MET A 266 -12.73 33.24 11.67
C MET A 266 -11.83 32.72 12.79
N THR A 267 -10.51 32.86 12.65
CA THR A 267 -9.55 32.44 13.68
C THR A 267 -9.67 33.30 14.95
N ALA A 268 -9.80 34.63 14.79
CA ALA A 268 -10.01 35.54 15.91
C ALA A 268 -11.36 35.29 16.62
N LEU A 269 -12.41 34.96 15.88
CA LEU A 269 -13.72 34.58 16.44
C LEU A 269 -13.62 33.32 17.30
N HIS A 270 -12.91 32.30 16.83
CA HIS A 270 -12.72 31.06 17.59
C HIS A 270 -11.94 31.28 18.89
N GLU A 271 -10.94 32.18 18.88
CA GLU A 271 -10.21 32.55 20.10
C GLU A 271 -11.09 33.36 21.07
N GLN A 272 -11.95 34.25 20.58
CA GLN A 272 -12.92 34.96 21.43
C GLN A 272 -13.93 34.02 22.10
N HIS A 273 -14.36 32.97 21.39
CA HIS A 273 -15.23 31.93 21.92
C HIS A 273 -14.54 31.12 23.02
N ARG A 274 -13.29 30.72 22.79
CA ARG A 274 -12.46 30.01 23.79
C ARG A 274 -12.28 30.82 25.08
N LEU A 275 -12.22 32.14 24.97
CA LEU A 275 -12.12 33.05 26.11
C LEU A 275 -13.48 33.34 26.79
N GLY A 276 -14.58 32.78 26.30
CA GLY A 276 -15.93 32.97 26.85
C GLY A 276 -16.51 34.36 26.59
N ASN A 277 -15.96 35.11 25.63
CA ASN A 277 -16.39 36.49 25.34
C ASN A 277 -17.58 36.57 24.38
N ILE A 278 -17.94 35.45 23.74
CA ILE A 278 -19.04 35.33 22.79
C ILE A 278 -19.74 33.98 22.97
N THR A 279 -21.03 33.90 22.66
CA THR A 279 -21.81 32.66 22.84
C THR A 279 -21.70 31.72 21.64
N ASP A 280 -22.09 30.45 21.83
CA ASP A 280 -22.10 29.45 20.75
C ASP A 280 -22.98 29.88 19.57
N GLU A 281 -24.11 30.54 19.83
CA GLU A 281 -25.01 31.04 18.80
C GLU A 281 -24.39 32.17 17.98
N GLU A 282 -23.65 33.08 18.62
CA GLU A 282 -22.95 34.17 17.94
C GLU A 282 -21.82 33.65 17.06
N VAL A 283 -21.10 32.61 17.52
CA VAL A 283 -20.07 31.94 16.73
C VAL A 283 -20.67 31.27 15.50
N ALA A 284 -21.79 30.54 15.67
CA ALA A 284 -22.47 29.88 14.57
C ALA A 284 -22.99 30.88 13.52
N ALA A 285 -23.58 31.99 13.97
CA ALA A 285 -24.08 33.05 13.10
C ALA A 285 -22.93 33.68 12.29
N ARG A 286 -21.85 34.12 12.94
CA ARG A 286 -20.73 34.76 12.24
C ARG A 286 -19.94 33.81 11.34
N ASN A 287 -19.79 32.54 11.72
CA ASN A 287 -19.20 31.54 10.84
C ASN A 287 -20.04 31.35 9.58
N SER A 288 -21.37 31.37 9.68
CA SER A 288 -22.24 31.28 8.49
C SER A 288 -22.05 32.48 7.53
N GLU A 289 -21.84 33.68 8.07
CA GLU A 289 -21.58 34.90 7.29
C GLU A 289 -20.21 34.84 6.59
N TYR A 290 -19.16 34.39 7.28
CA TYR A 290 -17.82 34.23 6.68
C TYR A 290 -17.79 33.18 5.57
N VAL A 291 -18.52 32.07 5.75
CA VAL A 291 -18.67 31.05 4.71
C VAL A 291 -19.41 31.61 3.49
N ALA A 292 -20.47 32.40 3.68
CA ALA A 292 -21.17 33.07 2.59
C ALA A 292 -20.29 34.13 1.88
N ALA A 293 -19.46 34.85 2.64
CA ALA A 293 -18.49 35.82 2.10
C ALA A 293 -17.41 35.13 1.24
N LEU A 294 -16.90 33.97 1.68
CA LEU A 294 -15.95 33.17 0.88
C LEU A 294 -16.59 32.67 -0.42
N GLN A 295 -17.83 32.16 -0.34
CA GLN A 295 -18.55 31.67 -1.52
C GLN A 295 -18.83 32.77 -2.54
N SER A 296 -19.19 33.97 -2.07
CA SER A 296 -19.44 35.12 -2.95
C SER A 296 -18.16 35.72 -3.54
N SER A 297 -17.02 35.67 -2.82
CA SER A 297 -15.73 36.12 -3.34
C SER A 297 -15.20 35.28 -4.52
N SER A 298 -15.62 34.02 -4.59
CA SER A 298 -15.18 33.03 -5.60
C SER A 298 -15.90 33.14 -6.96
N GLN A 299 -16.91 34.01 -7.11
CA GLN A 299 -17.60 34.21 -8.38
C GLN A 299 -17.02 35.44 -9.11
N VAL A 300 -16.19 35.20 -10.13
CA VAL A 300 -15.76 36.21 -11.11
C VAL A 300 -16.08 35.68 -12.52
N PRO A 301 -16.81 36.42 -13.36
CA PRO A 301 -16.95 36.09 -14.78
C PRO A 301 -15.71 36.57 -15.53
N SER A 302 -14.92 35.64 -16.09
CA SER A 302 -13.77 35.94 -16.94
C SER A 302 -13.98 35.41 -18.36
N LEU A 303 -13.62 36.24 -19.35
CA LEU A 303 -14.02 36.23 -20.75
C LEU A 303 -13.18 35.34 -21.69
N PHE A 304 -12.55 34.26 -21.23
CA PHE A 304 -11.73 33.42 -22.10
C PHE A 304 -11.95 31.91 -21.89
N SER A 305 -12.28 31.24 -23.00
CA SER A 305 -12.19 29.79 -23.25
C SER A 305 -11.89 29.60 -24.75
N PRO A 306 -11.24 28.50 -25.21
CA PRO A 306 -11.26 27.18 -24.58
C PRO A 306 -9.91 26.40 -24.54
N ASN A 307 -9.99 25.24 -23.86
CA ASN A 307 -9.09 24.06 -23.85
C ASN A 307 -7.96 24.00 -22.81
N GLY A 308 -8.24 23.23 -21.74
CA GLY A 308 -7.22 22.52 -20.96
C GLY A 308 -7.43 22.56 -19.46
N PHE A 309 -8.32 21.71 -18.94
CA PHE A 309 -8.44 21.31 -17.53
C PHE A 309 -8.64 22.43 -16.48
N GLY A 310 -9.91 22.73 -16.19
CA GLY A 310 -10.27 23.60 -15.07
C GLY A 310 -11.78 23.80 -14.94
N SER A 311 -12.54 22.71 -14.84
CA SER A 311 -13.92 22.77 -14.35
C SER A 311 -13.97 22.18 -12.93
N PRO A 312 -14.81 22.74 -12.04
CA PRO A 312 -14.99 22.22 -10.71
C PRO A 312 -15.59 20.82 -10.85
N TRP A 313 -15.01 19.85 -10.17
CA TRP A 313 -15.63 18.54 -10.03
C TRP A 313 -17.07 18.77 -9.55
N PRO A 314 -18.10 18.28 -10.25
CA PRO A 314 -19.42 18.26 -9.64
C PRO A 314 -19.27 17.47 -8.34
N ALA A 315 -19.96 17.91 -7.29
CA ALA A 315 -20.15 17.10 -6.09
C ALA A 315 -21.00 15.89 -6.47
N THR A 316 -20.44 14.94 -7.22
CA THR A 316 -21.06 13.66 -7.51
C THR A 316 -21.07 12.89 -6.21
N THR A 317 -22.26 12.54 -5.75
CA THR A 317 -22.46 11.69 -4.59
C THR A 317 -21.64 10.41 -4.81
N PRO A 318 -20.74 10.05 -3.87
CA PRO A 318 -19.92 8.86 -4.02
C PRO A 318 -20.82 7.61 -4.19
N PRO A 319 -20.36 6.58 -4.92
CA PRO A 319 -21.11 5.34 -5.08
C PRO A 319 -21.50 4.76 -3.72
N SER A 320 -22.73 4.24 -3.62
CA SER A 320 -23.20 3.63 -2.39
C SER A 320 -22.43 2.34 -2.08
N ASN A 321 -22.51 1.87 -0.85
CA ASN A 321 -21.89 0.61 -0.45
C ASN A 321 -22.41 -0.58 -1.30
N THR A 322 -23.70 -0.55 -1.64
CA THR A 322 -24.36 -1.53 -2.51
C THR A 322 -23.83 -1.48 -3.93
N ASP A 323 -23.42 -0.31 -4.43
CA ASP A 323 -22.81 -0.18 -5.76
C ASP A 323 -21.40 -0.78 -5.79
N ARG A 324 -20.65 -0.66 -4.69
CA ARG A 324 -19.28 -1.19 -4.57
C ARG A 324 -19.23 -2.69 -4.30
N HIS A 325 -20.14 -3.22 -3.49
CA HIS A 325 -20.03 -4.60 -3.01
C HIS A 325 -21.22 -5.50 -3.39
N GLY A 326 -22.30 -4.93 -3.94
CA GLY A 326 -23.54 -5.67 -4.18
C GLY A 326 -24.35 -5.90 -2.90
N SER A 327 -25.46 -6.64 -3.02
CA SER A 327 -26.43 -6.85 -1.93
C SER A 327 -26.16 -8.08 -1.05
N GLY A 328 -25.09 -8.85 -1.30
CA GLY A 328 -24.79 -10.05 -0.54
C GLY A 328 -23.59 -10.85 -1.04
N SER A 329 -23.29 -11.95 -0.35
CA SER A 329 -22.15 -12.81 -0.66
C SER A 329 -22.34 -13.58 -1.97
N TRP A 330 -21.24 -13.72 -2.71
CA TRP A 330 -21.12 -14.56 -3.90
C TRP A 330 -20.73 -16.00 -3.50
N PRO A 331 -21.08 -17.02 -4.29
CA PRO A 331 -20.62 -18.38 -4.03
C PRO A 331 -19.09 -18.46 -4.16
N PRO A 332 -18.40 -19.31 -3.38
CA PRO A 332 -16.93 -19.33 -3.31
C PRO A 332 -16.20 -19.61 -4.64
N THR A 333 -16.90 -20.24 -5.57
CA THR A 333 -16.40 -20.66 -6.89
C THR A 333 -16.62 -19.61 -7.98
N ALA A 334 -17.47 -18.60 -7.74
CA ALA A 334 -17.80 -17.59 -8.73
C ALA A 334 -16.96 -16.32 -8.54
N ARG A 335 -16.59 -15.69 -9.66
CA ARG A 335 -15.97 -14.37 -9.64
C ARG A 335 -17.02 -13.31 -9.30
N PRO A 336 -16.86 -12.50 -8.23
CA PRO A 336 -17.81 -11.46 -7.89
C PRO A 336 -17.98 -10.43 -9.01
N GLN A 337 -19.22 -10.13 -9.39
CA GLN A 337 -19.58 -9.12 -10.40
C GLN A 337 -20.43 -8.02 -9.73
N ASN A 338 -19.79 -7.07 -9.05
CA ASN A 338 -20.49 -5.94 -8.45
C ASN A 338 -21.03 -4.97 -9.54
N PRO A 339 -22.01 -4.10 -9.23
CA PRO A 339 -22.62 -3.19 -10.20
C PRO A 339 -21.61 -2.33 -10.97
N ILE A 340 -20.56 -1.85 -10.29
CA ILE A 340 -19.49 -1.03 -10.90
C ILE A 340 -18.64 -1.85 -11.88
N THR A 341 -18.36 -3.12 -11.58
CA THR A 341 -17.58 -4.01 -12.46
C THR A 341 -18.36 -4.36 -13.72
N ILE A 342 -19.68 -4.57 -13.61
CA ILE A 342 -20.55 -4.78 -14.78
C ILE A 342 -20.53 -3.53 -15.67
N TYR A 343 -20.68 -2.34 -15.09
CA TYR A 343 -20.54 -1.08 -15.83
C TYR A 343 -19.17 -0.93 -16.49
N ALA A 344 -18.09 -1.19 -15.77
CA ALA A 344 -16.71 -1.09 -16.28
C ALA A 344 -16.52 -1.97 -17.52
N ASN A 345 -17.00 -3.22 -17.45
CA ASN A 345 -16.92 -4.18 -18.54
C ASN A 345 -17.77 -3.75 -19.75
N GLU A 346 -19.00 -3.26 -19.55
CA GLU A 346 -19.89 -2.81 -20.63
C GLU A 346 -19.42 -1.51 -21.29
N ALA A 347 -18.88 -0.58 -20.50
CA ALA A 347 -18.36 0.69 -20.97
C ALA A 347 -16.94 0.59 -21.55
N GLY A 348 -16.26 -0.55 -21.38
CA GLY A 348 -14.87 -0.74 -21.79
C GLY A 348 -13.89 0.16 -21.02
N VAL A 349 -14.24 0.57 -19.79
CA VAL A 349 -13.45 1.48 -18.95
C VAL A 349 -12.74 0.67 -17.86
N SER A 350 -11.47 0.96 -17.59
CA SER A 350 -10.69 0.32 -16.52
C SER A 350 -9.89 1.35 -15.71
N GLY A 351 -9.46 0.96 -14.50
CA GLY A 351 -8.64 1.80 -13.62
C GLY A 351 -9.43 2.95 -12.97
N HIS A 352 -8.76 4.09 -12.75
CA HIS A 352 -9.30 5.23 -11.98
C HIS A 352 -10.50 5.94 -12.63
N GLY A 353 -10.80 5.69 -13.92
CA GLY A 353 -11.93 6.29 -14.62
C GLY A 353 -13.28 5.61 -14.36
N VAL A 354 -13.29 4.43 -13.74
CA VAL A 354 -14.51 3.63 -13.54
C VAL A 354 -15.46 4.25 -12.53
N GLU A 355 -14.98 4.61 -11.33
CA GLU A 355 -15.85 5.20 -10.29
C GLU A 355 -16.43 6.57 -10.68
N PRO A 356 -15.67 7.50 -11.28
CA PRO A 356 -16.23 8.74 -11.80
C PRO A 356 -17.31 8.49 -12.86
N GLY A 357 -17.04 7.62 -13.84
CA GLY A 357 -18.00 7.29 -14.90
C GLY A 357 -19.29 6.69 -14.36
N TYR A 358 -19.18 5.78 -13.38
CA TYR A 358 -20.33 5.20 -12.70
C TYR A 358 -21.11 6.24 -11.87
N SER A 359 -20.41 7.18 -11.24
CA SER A 359 -21.04 8.20 -10.37
C SER A 359 -21.92 9.18 -11.15
N VAL A 360 -21.61 9.42 -12.43
CA VAL A 360 -22.39 10.28 -13.34
C VAL A 360 -23.70 9.62 -13.80
N LEU A 361 -23.83 8.29 -13.70
CA LEU A 361 -25.07 7.59 -14.04
C LEU A 361 -26.23 8.09 -13.17
N CYS A 362 -27.42 8.20 -13.77
CA CYS A 362 -28.62 8.50 -13.00
C CYS A 362 -28.99 7.30 -12.10
N GLU A 363 -29.81 7.55 -11.08
CA GLU A 363 -30.19 6.51 -10.11
C GLU A 363 -30.91 5.33 -10.77
N ASP A 364 -31.68 5.57 -11.83
CA ASP A 364 -32.35 4.52 -12.61
C ASP A 364 -31.35 3.62 -13.37
N GLN A 365 -30.25 4.19 -13.86
CA GLN A 365 -29.18 3.42 -14.49
C GLN A 365 -28.42 2.61 -13.43
N LYS A 366 -28.07 3.23 -12.29
CA LYS A 366 -27.41 2.54 -11.18
C LYS A 366 -28.27 1.39 -10.65
N SER A 367 -29.58 1.58 -10.52
CA SER A 367 -30.52 0.55 -10.07
C SER A 367 -30.61 -0.61 -11.06
N ALA A 368 -30.54 -0.36 -12.38
CA ALA A 368 -30.46 -1.40 -13.40
C ALA A 368 -29.17 -2.24 -13.29
N TYR A 369 -28.02 -1.62 -13.02
CA TYR A 369 -26.77 -2.36 -12.75
C TYR A 369 -26.84 -3.16 -11.44
N ARG A 370 -27.46 -2.61 -10.40
CA ARG A 370 -27.71 -3.34 -9.14
C ARG A 370 -28.60 -4.56 -9.35
N ALA A 371 -29.70 -4.42 -10.10
CA ALA A 371 -30.58 -5.53 -10.44
C ALA A 371 -29.85 -6.62 -11.23
N ARG A 372 -29.03 -6.24 -12.22
CA ARG A 372 -28.24 -7.20 -13.01
C ARG A 372 -27.18 -7.94 -12.18
N SER A 373 -26.47 -7.22 -11.31
CA SER A 373 -25.53 -7.82 -10.37
C SER A 373 -26.21 -8.87 -9.48
N GLU A 374 -27.41 -8.55 -8.99
CA GLU A 374 -28.21 -9.46 -8.17
C GLU A 374 -28.70 -10.68 -8.95
N THR A 375 -29.15 -10.51 -10.20
CA THR A 375 -29.52 -11.63 -11.07
C THR A 375 -28.34 -12.58 -11.33
N LEU A 376 -27.16 -12.04 -11.66
CA LEU A 376 -25.94 -12.84 -11.86
C LEU A 376 -25.52 -13.57 -10.58
N ARG A 377 -25.70 -12.94 -9.42
CA ARG A 377 -25.42 -13.55 -8.12
C ARG A 377 -26.36 -14.73 -7.84
N HIS A 378 -27.65 -14.58 -8.12
CA HIS A 378 -28.62 -15.67 -7.99
C HIS A 378 -28.36 -16.82 -8.97
N GLU A 379 -28.02 -16.50 -10.21
CA GLU A 379 -27.64 -17.50 -11.22
C GLU A 379 -26.39 -18.28 -10.79
N ALA A 380 -25.37 -17.60 -10.28
CA ALA A 380 -24.16 -18.24 -9.77
C ALA A 380 -24.46 -19.19 -8.60
N TRP A 381 -25.36 -18.80 -7.68
CA TRP A 381 -25.80 -19.69 -6.60
C TRP A 381 -26.57 -20.90 -7.13
N ALA A 382 -27.47 -20.73 -8.09
CA ALA A 382 -28.20 -21.83 -8.71
C ALA A 382 -27.25 -22.81 -9.44
N GLN A 383 -26.22 -22.30 -10.12
CA GLN A 383 -25.17 -23.13 -10.73
C GLN A 383 -24.37 -23.91 -9.67
N GLN A 384 -23.99 -23.26 -8.57
CA GLN A 384 -23.29 -23.92 -7.46
C GLN A 384 -24.15 -25.03 -6.84
N ASP A 385 -25.43 -24.79 -6.61
CA ASP A 385 -26.36 -25.79 -6.07
C ASP A 385 -26.53 -26.98 -7.04
N THR A 386 -26.50 -26.72 -8.35
CA THR A 386 -26.56 -27.78 -9.38
C THR A 386 -25.29 -28.63 -9.37
N ILE A 387 -24.11 -28.01 -9.27
CA ILE A 387 -22.81 -28.71 -9.14
C ILE A 387 -22.76 -29.57 -7.87
N VAL A 388 -23.30 -29.06 -6.76
CA VAL A 388 -23.38 -29.80 -5.49
C VAL A 388 -24.36 -30.98 -5.59
N ALA A 389 -25.50 -30.78 -6.26
CA ALA A 389 -26.53 -31.81 -6.44
C ALA A 389 -26.11 -32.94 -7.39
N GLU A 390 -25.33 -32.64 -8.45
CA GLU A 390 -24.85 -33.64 -9.40
C GLU A 390 -23.81 -34.60 -8.80
N GLY A 391 -23.22 -34.23 -7.65
CA GLY A 391 -22.22 -35.03 -6.97
C GLY A 391 -20.92 -35.21 -7.77
N PRO A 392 -19.79 -35.51 -7.12
CA PRO A 392 -18.58 -35.84 -7.86
C PRO A 392 -18.82 -37.14 -8.64
N SER A 393 -18.88 -37.04 -9.96
CA SER A 393 -18.97 -38.21 -10.84
C SER A 393 -17.89 -39.22 -10.44
N PRO A 394 -18.25 -40.48 -10.11
CA PRO A 394 -17.30 -41.49 -9.65
C PRO A 394 -16.26 -41.89 -10.72
N PHE A 395 -16.38 -41.36 -11.95
CA PHE A 395 -15.47 -41.62 -13.07
C PHE A 395 -14.72 -40.37 -13.56
N ALA A 396 -14.88 -39.21 -12.90
CA ALA A 396 -14.05 -38.05 -13.21
C ALA A 396 -12.64 -38.27 -12.63
N LEU A 397 -11.65 -38.48 -13.52
CA LEU A 397 -10.23 -38.35 -13.16
C LEU A 397 -10.02 -37.00 -12.46
N PRO A 398 -9.19 -36.92 -11.40
CA PRO A 398 -8.94 -35.67 -10.70
C PRO A 398 -8.38 -34.64 -11.69
N GLY A 399 -9.25 -33.75 -12.17
CA GLY A 399 -8.83 -32.55 -12.87
C GLY A 399 -7.94 -31.73 -11.94
N PRO A 400 -7.05 -30.89 -12.50
CA PRO A 400 -6.24 -29.99 -11.67
C PRO A 400 -7.21 -29.18 -10.80
N GLY A 401 -7.21 -29.48 -9.50
CA GLY A 401 -8.07 -28.79 -8.54
C GLY A 401 -7.86 -27.28 -8.61
N PRO A 402 -8.78 -26.48 -8.05
CA PRO A 402 -8.66 -25.02 -8.07
C PRO A 402 -7.39 -24.63 -7.34
N ARG A 403 -6.31 -24.43 -8.11
CA ARG A 403 -5.09 -23.79 -7.65
C ARG A 403 -5.53 -22.42 -7.16
N GLN A 404 -5.33 -22.19 -5.88
CA GLN A 404 -5.38 -20.88 -5.26
C GLN A 404 -4.72 -19.88 -6.22
N GLU A 405 -5.46 -18.82 -6.57
CA GLU A 405 -5.00 -17.74 -7.44
C GLU A 405 -4.00 -16.72 -6.82
N PRO A 406 -3.49 -16.77 -5.56
CA PRO A 406 -2.70 -15.65 -5.06
C PRO A 406 -1.28 -15.61 -5.65
N VAL A 407 -0.81 -16.64 -6.37
CA VAL A 407 0.58 -16.68 -6.88
C VAL A 407 0.75 -16.01 -8.25
N ARG A 408 -0.31 -15.86 -9.07
CA ARG A 408 -0.19 -15.25 -10.40
C ARG A 408 0.03 -13.73 -10.37
N ASN A 409 -0.39 -13.05 -9.30
CA ASN A 409 -0.23 -11.59 -9.17
C ASN A 409 1.18 -11.16 -8.75
N LEU A 410 2.00 -12.06 -8.19
CA LEU A 410 3.39 -11.76 -7.81
C LEU A 410 4.35 -11.80 -9.01
N ALA A 411 4.13 -12.68 -9.98
CA ALA A 411 4.97 -12.79 -11.17
C ALA A 411 4.71 -11.66 -12.19
N GLY A 412 3.50 -11.09 -12.23
CA GLY A 412 3.13 -10.02 -13.16
C GLY A 412 3.61 -8.61 -12.77
N LEU A 413 4.02 -8.40 -11.52
CA LEU A 413 4.52 -7.09 -11.04
C LEU A 413 6.03 -6.92 -11.19
N ALA A 414 6.80 -8.02 -11.29
CA ALA A 414 8.25 -7.96 -11.50
C ALA A 414 8.63 -7.51 -12.94
N SER A 415 7.71 -7.55 -13.89
CA SER A 415 7.95 -7.24 -15.31
C SER A 415 7.67 -5.79 -15.71
N ARG A 416 7.15 -4.94 -14.81
CA ARG A 416 6.99 -3.49 -15.03
C ARG A 416 8.00 -2.68 -14.18
N GLY A 417 9.28 -2.86 -14.47
CA GLY A 417 10.35 -2.07 -13.84
C GLY A 417 10.46 -0.67 -14.47
N GLU A 418 9.90 0.33 -13.79
CA GLU A 418 10.34 1.73 -13.94
C GLU A 418 11.80 1.83 -13.46
N ARG A 419 12.72 2.15 -14.37
CA ARG A 419 14.15 2.28 -14.06
C ARG A 419 14.47 3.71 -13.60
N LEU A 420 15.11 3.85 -12.45
CA LEU A 420 15.79 5.08 -12.03
C LEU A 420 17.20 5.14 -12.66
N PRO A 421 17.66 6.31 -13.12
CA PRO A 421 19.03 6.47 -13.61
C PRO A 421 20.03 6.35 -12.46
N MET A 422 21.17 5.69 -12.72
CA MET A 422 22.36 5.53 -11.86
C MET A 422 22.45 4.37 -10.85
N VAL A 423 21.45 3.51 -10.69
CA VAL A 423 21.64 2.25 -9.92
C VAL A 423 21.81 1.07 -10.89
N PRO A 424 22.97 0.39 -10.94
CA PRO A 424 23.11 -0.82 -11.73
C PRO A 424 22.17 -1.89 -11.17
N ALA A 425 21.10 -2.19 -11.91
CA ALA A 425 20.15 -3.23 -11.54
C ALA A 425 20.89 -4.55 -11.32
N ARG A 426 20.50 -5.29 -10.28
CA ARG A 426 21.01 -6.64 -10.04
C ARG A 426 20.76 -7.45 -11.33
N PRO A 427 21.77 -8.13 -11.92
CA PRO A 427 21.58 -8.85 -13.17
C PRO A 427 20.46 -9.89 -12.99
N GLY A 428 19.31 -9.66 -13.64
CA GLY A 428 18.28 -10.69 -13.75
C GLY A 428 18.86 -11.90 -14.48
N ILE A 429 18.32 -13.09 -14.21
CA ILE A 429 18.74 -14.30 -14.91
C ILE A 429 18.22 -14.18 -16.36
N ILE A 430 19.13 -13.92 -17.30
CA ILE A 430 18.84 -13.99 -18.74
C ILE A 430 18.82 -15.48 -19.09
N THR A 431 17.72 -15.96 -19.65
CA THR A 431 17.53 -17.35 -20.12
C THR A 431 17.61 -17.41 -21.64
N GLY A 432 17.89 -18.59 -22.22
CA GLY A 432 17.86 -18.76 -23.68
C GLY A 432 16.52 -18.33 -24.29
N LEU A 433 15.41 -18.62 -23.62
CA LEU A 433 14.06 -18.18 -24.05
C LEU A 433 13.93 -16.65 -24.08
N SER A 434 14.52 -15.92 -23.11
CA SER A 434 14.48 -14.46 -23.13
C SER A 434 15.29 -13.86 -24.28
N VAL A 435 16.46 -14.45 -24.59
CA VAL A 435 17.28 -14.03 -25.75
C VAL A 435 16.53 -14.31 -27.06
N PHE A 436 15.93 -15.50 -27.18
CA PHE A 436 15.13 -15.86 -28.34
C PHE A 436 13.92 -14.95 -28.51
N ARG A 437 13.22 -14.62 -27.42
CA ARG A 437 12.09 -13.69 -27.45
C ARG A 437 12.50 -12.32 -27.99
N ASP A 438 13.61 -11.78 -27.50
CA ASP A 438 14.06 -10.44 -27.89
C ASP A 438 14.47 -10.37 -29.37
N GLU A 439 14.78 -11.51 -30.01
CA GLU A 439 15.04 -11.62 -31.46
C GLU A 439 13.75 -11.82 -32.30
N GLN A 440 12.61 -12.14 -31.67
CA GLN A 440 11.35 -12.40 -32.37
C GLN A 440 10.35 -11.25 -32.13
N GLU A 441 10.08 -10.44 -33.15
CA GLU A 441 9.02 -9.41 -33.12
C GLU A 441 7.62 -10.01 -33.30
N THR A 442 7.22 -10.92 -32.41
CA THR A 442 5.91 -11.58 -32.47
C THR A 442 5.25 -11.69 -31.10
N GLU A 443 3.94 -11.97 -31.10
CA GLU A 443 3.15 -12.20 -29.88
C GLU A 443 3.74 -13.33 -29.01
N TRP A 444 3.63 -13.18 -27.69
CA TRP A 444 4.27 -14.09 -26.72
C TRP A 444 3.89 -15.57 -26.91
N GLN A 445 2.63 -15.84 -27.29
CA GLN A 445 2.15 -17.20 -27.57
C GLN A 445 2.83 -17.84 -28.79
N GLU A 446 3.15 -17.05 -29.81
CA GLU A 446 3.85 -17.52 -31.00
C GLU A 446 5.33 -17.76 -30.72
N VAL A 447 5.96 -16.91 -29.89
CA VAL A 447 7.33 -17.11 -29.40
C VAL A 447 7.46 -18.44 -28.66
N LEU A 448 6.55 -18.74 -27.74
CA LEU A 448 6.56 -20.02 -27.01
C LEU A 448 6.41 -21.22 -27.95
N ARG A 449 5.48 -21.16 -28.91
CA ARG A 449 5.27 -22.23 -29.89
C ARG A 449 6.51 -22.47 -30.76
N ARG A 450 7.18 -21.40 -31.20
CA ARG A 450 8.40 -21.49 -32.01
C ARG A 450 9.58 -21.99 -31.19
N TRP A 451 9.71 -21.55 -29.94
CA TRP A 451 10.72 -22.04 -29.01
C TRP A 451 10.58 -23.55 -28.75
N GLU A 452 9.35 -24.02 -28.56
CA GLU A 452 9.04 -25.45 -28.43
C GLU A 452 9.35 -26.23 -29.72
N ALA A 453 9.27 -25.60 -30.88
CA ALA A 453 9.61 -26.23 -32.16
C ALA A 453 11.11 -26.26 -32.49
N LEU A 454 11.97 -25.52 -31.75
CA LEU A 454 13.42 -25.55 -31.94
C LEU A 454 14.00 -26.91 -31.55
N SER A 455 15.01 -27.36 -32.28
CA SER A 455 15.81 -28.50 -31.86
C SER A 455 16.63 -28.16 -30.61
N GLU A 456 17.04 -29.18 -29.86
CA GLU A 456 17.85 -29.00 -28.66
C GLU A 456 19.18 -28.28 -28.98
N GLU A 457 19.81 -28.62 -30.10
CA GLU A 457 21.03 -27.95 -30.59
C GLU A 457 20.80 -26.45 -30.82
N GLN A 458 19.65 -26.05 -31.36
CA GLN A 458 19.30 -24.65 -31.55
C GLN A 458 19.03 -23.94 -30.22
N ARG A 459 18.35 -24.61 -29.27
CA ARG A 459 18.13 -24.05 -27.92
C ARG A 459 19.44 -23.84 -27.17
N GLN A 460 20.40 -24.76 -27.31
CA GLN A 460 21.74 -24.62 -26.72
C GLN A 460 22.49 -23.39 -27.23
N VAL A 461 22.31 -23.00 -28.50
CA VAL A 461 22.90 -21.75 -29.02
C VAL A 461 22.35 -20.52 -28.26
N TYR A 462 21.05 -20.48 -28.00
CA TYR A 462 20.42 -19.39 -27.24
C TYR A 462 20.81 -19.43 -25.76
N GLU A 463 20.93 -20.61 -25.15
CA GLU A 463 21.41 -20.74 -23.76
C GLU A 463 22.88 -20.31 -23.63
N ALA A 464 23.75 -20.64 -24.60
CA ALA A 464 25.14 -20.17 -24.61
C ALA A 464 25.22 -18.63 -24.74
N ARG A 465 24.35 -18.03 -25.56
CA ARG A 465 24.22 -16.56 -25.65
C ARG A 465 23.73 -15.95 -24.34
N ALA A 466 22.74 -16.55 -23.71
CA ALA A 466 22.22 -16.11 -22.41
C ALA A 466 23.28 -16.21 -21.31
N ALA A 467 24.08 -17.29 -21.28
CA ALA A 467 25.21 -17.45 -20.37
C ALA A 467 26.28 -16.37 -20.56
N THR A 468 26.60 -16.03 -21.82
CA THR A 468 27.54 -14.95 -22.15
C THR A 468 27.02 -13.59 -21.70
N ALA A 469 25.73 -13.31 -21.93
CA ALA A 469 25.09 -12.07 -21.48
C ALA A 469 25.05 -11.97 -19.94
N ASN A 470 24.74 -13.07 -19.25
CA ASN A 470 24.79 -13.14 -17.78
C ASN A 470 26.21 -12.89 -17.25
N ALA A 471 27.25 -13.44 -17.89
CA ALA A 471 28.64 -13.22 -17.51
C ALA A 471 29.03 -11.74 -17.67
N ALA A 472 28.66 -11.11 -18.79
CA ALA A 472 28.90 -9.69 -19.03
C ALA A 472 28.16 -8.78 -18.03
N ALA A 473 26.90 -9.09 -17.72
CA ALA A 473 26.10 -8.35 -16.74
C ALA A 473 26.67 -8.47 -15.31
N ARG A 474 27.21 -9.65 -14.95
CA ARG A 474 27.90 -9.85 -13.67
C ARG A 474 29.23 -9.11 -13.61
N ALA A 475 29.98 -9.06 -14.72
CA ALA A 475 31.23 -8.31 -14.79
C ALA A 475 31.01 -6.80 -14.62
N THR A 476 30.06 -6.22 -15.36
CA THR A 476 29.68 -4.79 -15.23
C THR A 476 29.12 -4.46 -13.85
N PHE A 477 28.32 -5.34 -13.25
CA PHE A 477 27.84 -5.15 -11.87
C PHE A 477 28.99 -5.16 -10.84
N ARG A 478 30.04 -5.97 -11.05
CA ARG A 478 31.23 -5.98 -10.18
C ARG A 478 32.06 -4.71 -10.32
N GLU A 479 32.26 -4.23 -11.55
CA GLU A 479 32.99 -2.98 -11.81
C GLU A 479 32.26 -1.75 -11.23
N GLY A 480 30.94 -1.71 -11.34
CA GLY A 480 30.11 -0.65 -10.75
C GLY A 480 30.08 -0.63 -9.21
N ARG A 481 30.64 -1.65 -8.54
CA ARG A 481 30.80 -1.69 -7.07
C ARG A 481 32.16 -1.19 -6.60
N THR A 482 33.13 -1.05 -7.51
CA THR A 482 34.50 -0.61 -7.20
C THR A 482 34.74 0.87 -7.45
N LEU A 483 33.76 1.55 -8.04
CA LEU A 483 33.65 3.00 -8.16
C LEU A 483 32.73 3.52 -7.05
#